data_AF-A0A8T3RJU8-F1
#
_entry.id   AF-A0A8T3RJU8-F1
#
_cell.length_a   1.000
_cell.length_b   1.000
_cell.length_c   1.000
_cell.angle_alpha   90.00
_cell.angle_beta   90.00
_cell.angle_gamma   90.00
#
_symmetry.space_group_name_H-M   'P 1'
#
loop_
_entity.id
_entity.type
_entity.pdbx_description
1 polymer ?
#
loop_
_entity_poly.entity_id
_entity_poly.type
_entity_poly.pdbx_seq_one_letter_code
_entity_poly.pdbx_strand_id
1 'polypeptide(L)'
;MNTTEHDESEGRRPPTTSTKEGAFELELTPSSFREWVRDQPGARFRPEAGRYHLYVMYGCPWAHRTLIVRALKGLERAIDIAAVHYRLNEEEGLGWTFSPDEPEPLYGLRRLRELYTKAAPDYSGRVTVPVLWDKREQTIVNNESSEIVRMLGGAFD
;
A
#
# COMPACT_ATOMS: atom_id res chain seq x y z
N MET A 1 -16.45 8.13 -48.19
CA MET A 1 -14.99 8.02 -48.04
C MET A 1 -14.48 9.38 -47.61
N ASN A 2 -14.21 9.55 -46.32
CA ASN A 2 -13.18 10.49 -45.88
C ASN A 2 -12.59 9.91 -44.59
N THR A 3 -11.27 9.79 -44.59
CA THR A 3 -10.47 9.00 -43.66
C THR A 3 -10.27 9.72 -42.33
N THR A 4 -10.36 8.93 -41.27
CA THR A 4 -10.03 9.24 -39.89
C THR A 4 -8.53 9.51 -39.72
N GLU A 5 -8.17 10.58 -39.02
CA GLU A 5 -6.90 10.64 -38.27
C GLU A 5 -7.26 11.01 -36.82
N HIS A 6 -7.24 10.00 -35.95
CA HIS A 6 -7.20 10.20 -34.51
C HIS A 6 -5.72 10.32 -34.11
N ASP A 7 -5.34 11.49 -33.60
CA ASP A 7 -4.03 11.76 -33.03
C ASP A 7 -3.91 11.01 -31.68
N GLU A 8 -3.19 9.89 -31.68
CA GLU A 8 -2.95 9.02 -30.51
C GLU A 8 -1.77 9.50 -29.62
N SER A 9 -1.47 10.81 -29.57
CA SER A 9 -0.24 11.28 -28.90
C SER A 9 -0.37 11.76 -27.44
N GLU A 10 -1.56 11.75 -26.81
CA GLU A 10 -1.70 12.14 -25.40
C GLU A 10 -1.72 10.96 -24.42
N GLY A 11 -0.59 10.21 -24.40
CA GLY A 11 -0.22 9.40 -23.25
C GLY A 11 0.01 10.29 -22.03
N ARG A 12 -0.79 10.12 -20.98
CA ARG A 12 -0.75 10.89 -19.73
C ARG A 12 0.64 10.83 -19.09
N ARG A 13 1.41 11.92 -19.23
CA ARG A 13 2.72 12.08 -18.58
C ARG A 13 2.56 11.97 -17.06
N PRO A 14 3.51 11.34 -16.34
CA PRO A 14 3.56 11.44 -14.88
C PRO A 14 3.66 12.93 -14.47
N PRO A 15 3.19 13.31 -13.26
CA PRO A 15 3.28 14.68 -12.78
C PRO A 15 4.75 14.98 -12.42
N THR A 16 5.53 15.28 -13.45
CA THR A 16 6.91 15.75 -13.38
C THR A 16 6.95 17.06 -14.14
N THR A 17 6.97 18.17 -13.41
CA THR A 17 7.28 19.46 -14.00
C THR A 17 8.80 19.47 -14.20
N SER A 18 9.25 19.29 -15.44
CA SER A 18 10.66 19.49 -15.78
C SER A 18 10.96 20.97 -15.60
N THR A 19 11.78 21.34 -14.63
CA THR A 19 12.40 22.67 -14.66
C THR A 19 13.42 22.71 -15.80
N LYS A 20 13.72 23.90 -16.32
CA LYS A 20 14.64 24.10 -17.46
C LYS A 20 16.08 23.61 -17.21
N GLU A 21 16.39 23.13 -16.00
CA GLU A 21 17.72 22.70 -15.56
C GLU A 21 17.83 21.17 -15.35
N GLY A 22 16.82 20.38 -15.75
CA GLY A 22 16.86 18.92 -15.63
C GLY A 22 16.56 18.39 -14.22
N ALA A 23 16.10 19.24 -13.30
CA ALA A 23 15.59 18.80 -12.01
C ALA A 23 14.13 18.34 -12.14
N PHE A 24 13.85 17.17 -11.55
CA PHE A 24 12.51 16.62 -11.42
C PHE A 24 11.97 16.94 -10.03
N GLU A 25 10.89 17.70 -9.96
CA GLU A 25 10.15 17.90 -8.72
C GLU A 25 9.09 16.81 -8.60
N LEU A 26 9.19 16.00 -7.53
CA LEU A 26 8.23 14.94 -7.25
C LEU A 26 7.09 15.52 -6.41
N GLU A 27 5.91 15.66 -7.01
CA GLU A 27 4.69 15.97 -6.24
C GLU A 27 4.26 14.74 -5.43
N LEU A 28 4.71 14.69 -4.17
CA LEU A 28 4.34 13.63 -3.23
C LEU A 28 3.02 13.99 -2.54
N THR A 29 1.94 13.27 -2.87
CA THR A 29 0.72 13.32 -2.05
C THR A 29 0.98 12.60 -0.71
N PRO A 30 0.76 13.24 0.44
CA PRO A 30 0.99 12.61 1.74
C PRO A 30 0.06 11.41 1.96
N SER A 31 0.53 10.42 2.73
CA SER A 31 -0.28 9.27 3.12
C SER A 31 -1.35 9.68 4.15
N SER A 32 -2.50 9.00 4.14
CA SER A 32 -3.66 9.40 4.94
C SER A 32 -3.77 8.69 6.28
N PHE A 33 -3.26 7.47 6.40
CA PHE A 33 -3.30 6.68 7.63
C PHE A 33 -1.93 6.73 8.31
N ARG A 34 -1.89 7.26 9.53
CA ARG A 34 -0.65 7.61 10.27
C ARG A 34 -0.65 7.11 11.72
N GLU A 35 -1.51 6.14 12.07
CA GLU A 35 -1.55 5.59 13.43
C GLU A 35 -0.33 4.70 13.68
N TRP A 36 -0.04 4.43 14.96
CA TRP A 36 1.16 3.72 15.39
C TRP A 36 0.85 2.50 16.25
N VAL A 37 1.51 1.37 15.95
CA VAL A 37 1.67 0.25 16.88
C VAL A 37 2.68 0.66 17.95
N ARG A 38 2.30 0.54 19.21
CA ARG A 38 3.15 0.92 20.36
C ARG A 38 3.04 -0.10 21.48
N ASP A 39 4.17 -0.53 22.03
CA ASP A 39 4.18 -1.28 23.28
C ASP A 39 4.11 -0.34 24.48
N GLN A 40 2.92 0.21 24.72
CA GLN A 40 2.65 0.99 25.93
C GLN A 40 1.27 0.63 26.48
N PRO A 41 1.05 0.75 27.80
CA PRO A 41 -0.28 0.61 28.38
C PRO A 41 -1.26 1.59 27.73
N GLY A 42 -2.46 1.11 27.38
CA GLY A 42 -3.50 1.93 26.78
C GLY A 42 -3.29 2.32 25.31
N ALA A 43 -2.24 1.83 24.63
CA ALA A 43 -2.15 1.97 23.18
C ALA A 43 -3.32 1.24 22.49
N ARG A 44 -3.93 1.92 21.52
CA ARG A 44 -4.99 1.34 20.68
C ARG A 44 -4.48 0.12 19.88
N PHE A 45 -3.33 0.29 19.23
CA PHE A 45 -2.65 -0.75 18.47
C PHE A 45 -1.46 -1.28 19.27
N ARG A 46 -1.66 -2.43 19.96
CA ARG A 46 -0.63 -3.12 20.75
C ARG A 46 0.07 -4.18 19.90
N PRO A 47 1.38 -4.40 20.06
CA PRO A 47 2.10 -5.42 19.32
C PRO A 47 1.64 -6.82 19.76
N GLU A 48 0.90 -7.50 18.89
CA GLU A 48 0.32 -8.81 19.16
C GLU A 48 0.59 -9.71 17.95
N ALA A 49 1.18 -10.88 18.18
CA ALA A 49 1.42 -11.86 17.12
C ALA A 49 0.08 -12.32 16.51
N GLY A 50 0.01 -12.35 15.19
CA GLY A 50 -1.19 -12.74 14.46
C GLY A 50 -2.29 -11.68 14.43
N ARG A 51 -2.10 -10.47 14.98
CA ARG A 51 -3.08 -9.37 14.90
C ARG A 51 -2.95 -8.56 13.61
N TYR A 52 -1.74 -8.35 13.13
CA TYR A 52 -1.48 -7.46 12.00
C TYR A 52 -1.30 -8.22 10.69
N HIS A 53 -1.63 -7.55 9.58
CA HIS A 53 -1.46 -8.06 8.23
C HIS A 53 -0.84 -6.96 7.36
N LEU A 54 0.11 -7.31 6.50
CA LEU A 54 0.84 -6.35 5.68
C LEU A 54 0.53 -6.55 4.20
N TYR A 55 -0.11 -5.57 3.58
CA TYR A 55 -0.37 -5.57 2.14
C TYR A 55 0.78 -4.91 1.40
N VAL A 56 1.33 -5.60 0.40
CA VAL A 56 2.56 -5.20 -0.30
C VAL A 56 2.46 -5.43 -1.80
N MET A 57 3.37 -4.83 -2.56
CA MET A 57 3.72 -5.27 -3.91
C MET A 57 5.22 -5.53 -3.94
N TYR A 58 5.66 -6.73 -4.33
CA TYR A 58 7.08 -7.14 -4.23
C TYR A 58 8.06 -6.23 -5.00
N GLY A 59 7.63 -5.69 -6.14
CA GLY A 59 8.40 -4.73 -6.94
C GLY A 59 8.33 -3.27 -6.48
N CYS A 60 7.51 -2.91 -5.48
CA CYS A 60 7.42 -1.53 -5.00
C CYS A 60 8.53 -1.25 -3.99
N PRO A 61 9.45 -0.29 -4.24
CA PRO A 61 10.59 -0.05 -3.33
C PRO A 61 10.15 0.42 -1.94
N TRP A 62 9.01 1.12 -1.84
CA TRP A 62 8.45 1.57 -0.56
C TRP A 62 7.94 0.39 0.26
N ALA A 63 7.21 -0.55 -0.36
CA ALA A 63 6.73 -1.76 0.31
C ALA A 63 7.87 -2.73 0.61
N HIS A 64 8.86 -2.83 -0.28
CA HIS A 64 10.00 -3.72 -0.12
C HIS A 64 10.80 -3.42 1.15
N ARG A 65 10.91 -2.14 1.56
CA ARG A 65 11.52 -1.77 2.85
C ARG A 65 10.86 -2.47 4.05
N THR A 66 9.53 -2.56 4.04
CA THR A 66 8.78 -3.21 5.12
C THR A 66 8.99 -4.72 5.13
N LEU A 67 9.11 -5.35 3.95
CA LEU A 67 9.42 -6.77 3.82
C LEU A 67 10.81 -7.11 4.36
N ILE A 68 11.82 -6.27 4.04
CA ILE A 68 13.19 -6.44 4.55
C ILE A 68 13.20 -6.38 6.07
N VAL A 69 12.59 -5.34 6.67
CA VAL A 69 12.59 -5.19 8.13
C VAL A 69 11.80 -6.32 8.81
N ARG A 70 10.67 -6.73 8.24
CA ARG A 70 9.92 -7.90 8.71
C ARG A 70 10.80 -9.15 8.79
N ALA A 71 11.60 -9.41 7.76
CA ALA A 71 12.51 -10.55 7.72
C ALA A 71 13.68 -10.40 8.72
N LEU A 72 14.32 -9.23 8.75
CA LEU A 72 15.44 -8.97 9.66
C LEU A 72 15.04 -9.06 11.14
N LYS A 73 13.80 -8.73 11.47
CA LYS A 73 13.25 -8.80 12.83
C LYS A 73 12.58 -10.15 13.15
N GLY A 74 12.57 -11.11 12.22
CA GLY A 74 11.96 -12.42 12.45
C GLY A 74 10.44 -12.39 12.65
N LEU A 75 9.75 -11.40 12.07
CA LEU A 75 8.33 -11.16 12.29
C LEU A 75 7.42 -11.96 11.34
N GLU A 76 7.95 -12.96 10.64
CA GLU A 76 7.20 -13.65 9.59
C GLU A 76 6.01 -14.45 10.11
N ARG A 77 6.12 -14.96 11.33
CA ARG A 77 5.03 -15.67 12.02
C ARG A 77 4.07 -14.73 12.74
N ALA A 78 4.51 -13.50 13.03
CA ALA A 78 3.72 -12.52 13.78
C ALA A 78 2.85 -11.66 12.86
N ILE A 79 3.34 -11.37 11.65
CA ILE A 79 2.71 -10.47 10.69
C ILE A 79 2.61 -11.19 9.35
N ASP A 80 1.39 -11.54 8.98
CA ASP A 80 1.08 -12.16 7.69
C ASP A 80 1.23 -11.13 6.55
N ILE A 81 1.36 -11.61 5.32
CA ILE A 81 1.44 -10.75 4.13
C ILE A 81 0.38 -11.13 3.09
N ALA A 82 -0.06 -10.13 2.32
CA ALA A 82 -0.82 -10.31 1.08
C ALA A 82 -0.19 -9.45 -0.01
N ALA A 83 0.15 -10.07 -1.14
CA ALA A 83 0.75 -9.39 -2.26
C ALA A 83 -0.31 -8.99 -3.29
N VAL A 84 -0.31 -7.71 -3.69
CA VAL A 84 -1.05 -7.27 -4.88
C VAL A 84 -0.24 -7.60 -6.13
N HIS A 85 -0.94 -7.87 -7.21
CA HIS A 85 -0.39 -8.21 -8.50
C HIS A 85 0.39 -7.03 -9.11
N TYR A 86 1.48 -7.33 -9.80
CA TYR A 86 2.39 -6.33 -10.37
C TYR A 86 1.81 -5.62 -11.60
N ARG A 87 0.94 -6.29 -12.35
CA ARG A 87 0.27 -5.68 -13.51
C ARG A 87 -0.88 -4.83 -13.03
N LEU A 88 -0.81 -3.55 -13.35
CA LEU A 88 -1.97 -2.68 -13.38
C LEU A 88 -2.82 -3.11 -14.57
N ASN A 89 -4.00 -3.66 -14.31
CA ASN A 89 -4.92 -4.05 -15.38
C ASN A 89 -5.75 -2.81 -15.77
N GLU A 90 -5.47 -2.23 -16.94
CA GLU A 90 -6.20 -1.07 -17.44
C GLU A 90 -7.68 -1.37 -17.72
N GLU A 91 -8.00 -2.58 -18.16
CA GLU A 91 -9.38 -3.03 -18.45
C GLU A 91 -10.21 -3.17 -17.16
N GLU A 92 -9.57 -3.56 -16.06
CA GLU A 92 -10.21 -3.63 -14.74
C GLU A 92 -10.12 -2.30 -13.97
N GLY A 93 -9.52 -1.27 -14.57
CA GLY A 93 -9.34 0.05 -13.99
C GLY A 93 -8.03 0.20 -13.21
N LEU A 94 -7.52 1.43 -13.21
CA LEU A 94 -6.25 1.79 -12.57
C LEU A 94 -6.27 1.49 -11.06
N GLY A 95 -5.47 0.53 -10.61
CA GLY A 95 -5.29 0.22 -9.20
C GLY A 95 -4.61 -1.11 -8.92
N TRP A 96 -4.30 -1.35 -7.64
CA TRP A 96 -3.73 -2.60 -7.16
C TRP A 96 -4.81 -3.69 -7.07
N THR A 97 -4.59 -4.81 -7.74
CA THR A 97 -5.48 -5.98 -7.78
C THR A 97 -4.83 -7.20 -7.15
N PHE A 98 -5.61 -8.20 -6.76
CA PHE A 98 -5.10 -9.51 -6.33
C PHE A 98 -5.26 -10.52 -7.48
N SER A 99 -4.28 -11.40 -7.65
CA SER A 99 -4.32 -12.44 -8.69
C SER A 99 -5.25 -13.57 -8.27
N PRO A 100 -5.95 -14.25 -9.19
CA PRO A 100 -6.63 -15.51 -8.89
C PRO A 100 -5.70 -16.58 -8.31
N ASP A 101 -4.42 -16.60 -8.71
CA ASP A 101 -3.42 -17.56 -8.21
C ASP A 101 -2.89 -17.20 -6.81
N GLU A 102 -3.02 -15.92 -6.42
CA GLU A 102 -2.62 -15.40 -5.12
C GLU A 102 -3.72 -14.47 -4.60
N PRO A 103 -4.88 -15.05 -4.19
CA PRO A 103 -6.04 -14.26 -3.78
C PRO A 103 -5.80 -13.60 -2.42
N GLU A 104 -6.54 -12.51 -2.16
CA GLU A 104 -6.50 -11.84 -0.87
C GLU A 104 -7.04 -12.76 0.25
N PRO A 105 -6.27 -13.00 1.33
CA PRO A 105 -6.54 -14.10 2.25
C PRO A 105 -7.58 -13.81 3.34
N LEU A 106 -7.91 -12.55 3.64
CA LEU A 106 -8.77 -12.20 4.77
C LEU A 106 -10.25 -12.08 4.40
N TYR A 107 -10.55 -11.50 3.24
CA TYR A 107 -11.92 -11.17 2.83
C TYR A 107 -12.22 -11.54 1.37
N GLY A 108 -11.23 -12.03 0.62
CA GLY A 108 -11.38 -12.34 -0.80
C GLY A 108 -11.56 -11.08 -1.66
N LEU A 109 -10.93 -9.97 -1.26
CA LEU A 109 -10.98 -8.72 -2.02
C LEU A 109 -10.35 -8.90 -3.40
N ARG A 110 -10.93 -8.28 -4.42
CA ARG A 110 -10.35 -8.27 -5.77
C ARG A 110 -9.35 -7.13 -5.95
N ARG A 111 -9.55 -6.02 -5.23
CA ARG A 111 -8.75 -4.79 -5.32
C ARG A 111 -8.39 -4.26 -3.96
N LEU A 112 -7.18 -3.71 -3.82
CA LEU A 112 -6.74 -3.08 -2.57
C LEU A 112 -7.60 -1.88 -2.17
N ARG A 113 -8.23 -1.19 -3.14
CA ARG A 113 -9.18 -0.10 -2.87
C ARG A 113 -10.32 -0.54 -1.96
N GLU A 114 -10.78 -1.77 -2.09
CA GLU A 114 -11.86 -2.31 -1.26
C GLU A 114 -11.45 -2.36 0.21
N LEU A 115 -10.17 -2.61 0.51
CA LEU A 115 -9.62 -2.54 1.86
C LEU A 115 -9.65 -1.11 2.43
N TYR A 116 -9.31 -0.12 1.60
CA TYR A 116 -9.39 1.29 1.97
C TYR A 116 -10.83 1.74 2.24
N THR A 117 -11.77 1.35 1.37
CA THR A 117 -13.21 1.60 1.59
C THR A 117 -13.72 0.90 2.85
N LYS A 118 -13.20 -0.28 3.18
CA LYS A 118 -13.55 -0.99 4.42
C LYS A 118 -13.06 -0.25 5.67
N ALA A 119 -11.87 0.37 5.63
CA ALA A 119 -11.35 1.18 6.75
C ALA A 119 -12.02 2.56 6.85
N ALA A 120 -12.35 3.17 5.70
CA ALA A 120 -12.94 4.49 5.60
C ALA A 120 -13.84 4.55 4.34
N PRO A 121 -15.17 4.45 4.47
CA PRO A 121 -16.09 4.39 3.33
C PRO A 121 -15.98 5.57 2.37
N ASP A 122 -15.71 6.76 2.90
CA ASP A 122 -15.59 8.01 2.12
C ASP A 122 -14.15 8.32 1.68
N TYR A 123 -13.26 7.32 1.70
CA TYR A 123 -11.85 7.53 1.33
C TYR A 123 -11.68 7.91 -0.14
N SER A 124 -11.16 9.11 -0.38
CA SER A 124 -10.91 9.68 -1.72
C SER A 124 -9.42 9.82 -2.07
N GLY A 125 -8.52 9.42 -1.17
CA GLY A 125 -7.08 9.52 -1.36
C GLY A 125 -6.48 8.45 -2.28
N ARG A 126 -5.14 8.45 -2.39
CA ARG A 126 -4.41 7.45 -3.17
C ARG A 126 -4.39 6.10 -2.43
N VAL A 127 -4.70 5.04 -3.17
CA VAL A 127 -4.54 3.65 -2.70
C VAL A 127 -3.10 3.23 -2.97
N THR A 128 -2.32 3.04 -1.90
CA THR A 128 -0.87 2.78 -1.99
C THR A 128 -0.49 1.48 -1.30
N VAL A 129 0.71 0.99 -1.59
CA VAL A 129 1.41 -0.02 -0.79
C VAL A 129 2.71 0.60 -0.25
N PRO A 130 3.18 0.22 0.95
CA PRO A 130 2.61 -0.80 1.84
C PRO A 130 1.38 -0.31 2.63
N VAL A 131 0.60 -1.25 3.17
CA VAL A 131 -0.49 -0.98 4.13
C VAL A 131 -0.37 -1.93 5.31
N LEU A 132 -0.26 -1.38 6.52
CA LEU A 132 -0.35 -2.15 7.76
C LEU A 132 -1.81 -2.17 8.22
N TRP A 133 -2.41 -3.36 8.21
CA TRP A 133 -3.80 -3.62 8.55
C TRP A 133 -3.91 -4.25 9.94
N ASP A 134 -4.85 -3.76 10.75
CA ASP A 134 -5.24 -4.41 12.01
C ASP A 134 -6.44 -5.34 11.77
N LYS A 135 -6.25 -6.66 11.94
CA LYS A 135 -7.31 -7.64 11.78
C LYS A 135 -8.37 -7.55 12.89
N ARG A 136 -8.02 -7.01 14.06
CA ARG A 136 -8.93 -6.89 15.21
C ARG A 136 -9.91 -5.74 15.03
N GLU A 137 -9.40 -4.54 14.77
CA GLU A 137 -10.24 -3.36 14.56
C GLU A 137 -10.74 -3.21 13.12
N GLN A 138 -10.30 -4.09 12.22
CA GLN A 138 -10.64 -4.06 10.80
C GLN A 138 -10.42 -2.69 10.15
N THR A 139 -9.25 -2.10 10.41
CA THR A 139 -8.88 -0.79 9.88
C THR A 139 -7.41 -0.74 9.46
N ILE A 140 -7.07 0.27 8.66
CA ILE A 140 -5.69 0.57 8.29
C ILE A 140 -5.04 1.31 9.45
N VAL A 141 -3.97 0.73 10.01
CA VAL A 141 -3.13 1.40 11.00
C VAL A 141 -2.31 2.49 10.30
N ASN A 142 -1.59 2.11 9.26
CA ASN A 142 -0.65 3.02 8.62
C ASN A 142 -0.40 2.63 7.15
N ASN A 143 -0.21 3.62 6.28
CA ASN A 143 0.19 3.41 4.87
C ASN A 143 1.43 4.25 4.47
N GLU A 144 2.20 4.71 5.44
CA GLU A 144 3.51 5.34 5.29
C GLU A 144 4.63 4.33 5.54
N SER A 145 5.35 3.96 4.48
CA SER A 145 6.42 2.96 4.55
C SER A 145 7.48 3.27 5.62
N SER A 146 7.86 4.54 5.78
CA SER A 146 8.94 4.91 6.70
C SER A 146 8.53 4.81 8.17
N GLU A 147 7.25 5.01 8.47
CA GLU A 147 6.71 4.81 9.81
C GLU A 147 6.51 3.33 10.10
N ILE A 148 5.99 2.57 9.12
CA ILE A 148 5.84 1.11 9.23
C ILE A 148 7.19 0.45 9.54
N VAL A 149 8.25 0.82 8.82
CA VAL A 149 9.60 0.30 9.09
C VAL A 149 10.04 0.56 10.54
N ARG A 150 9.77 1.76 11.09
CA ARG A 150 10.13 2.08 12.48
C ARG A 150 9.31 1.27 13.49
N MET A 151 8.02 1.06 13.22
CA MET A 151 7.16 0.22 14.05
C MET A 151 7.64 -1.23 14.05
N LEU A 152 7.89 -1.82 12.88
CA LEU A 152 8.42 -3.18 12.76
C LEU A 152 9.80 -3.30 13.44
N GLY A 153 10.61 -2.24 13.39
CA GLY A 153 11.95 -2.23 13.94
C GLY A 153 12.05 -2.27 15.47
N GLY A 154 11.00 -1.88 16.21
CA GLY A 154 11.08 -1.80 17.67
C GLY A 154 9.78 -1.96 18.46
N ALA A 155 8.61 -1.99 17.83
CA ALA A 155 7.35 -2.19 18.57
C ALA A 155 7.09 -3.67 18.93
N PHE A 156 7.77 -4.62 18.29
CA PHE A 156 7.53 -6.07 18.43
C PHE A 156 8.70 -6.82 19.09
N ASP A 157 9.52 -6.10 19.86
CA ASP A 157 10.71 -6.63 20.54
C ASP A 157 10.39 -7.33 21.88
#